data_AF-A0A2T2RLH9-F1
#
_entry.id   AF-A0A2T2RLH9-F1
#
_cell.length_a   1.000
_cell.length_b   1.000
_cell.length_c   1.000
_cell.angle_alpha   90.00
_cell.angle_beta   90.00
_cell.angle_gamma   90.00
#
_symmetry.space_group_name_H-M   'P 1'
#
loop_
_entity.id
_entity.type
_entity.pdbx_description
1 polymer ?
#
loop_
_entity_poly.entity_id
_entity_poly.type
_entity_poly.pdbx_seq_one_letter_code
_entity_poly.pdbx_strand_id
1 'polypeptide(L)'
;MLTIVAKLTEQPVPKQINDLQTASAYITFNKEQPAIKTTFYGNKAEDFKELEENTVVLIEGTLNMDTVEQNNQNRKQPSISGKNFIVVKGLSGTFNSLKLVGRVGADPDMKYFDTGKCVAKIPLAVNKRKKDAKPNWFDIEVWDRQAEIVSNYVSKGKLVEVEGNIQYDVWADKKTGEQRMKLKVRGNNIQMHGGRNDNQQVDGYNQQSTTQESTTQEASQEVSKEKIPF
;
A
#
# COMPACT_ATOMS: atom_id res chain seq x y z
N MET A 1 6.50 2.22 -3.44
CA MET A 1 7.95 2.26 -3.70
C MET A 1 8.64 1.36 -2.69
N LEU A 2 9.49 0.46 -3.15
CA LEU A 2 10.33 -0.40 -2.33
C LEU A 2 11.79 -0.03 -2.58
N THR A 3 12.57 0.07 -1.52
CA THR A 3 14.03 0.12 -1.57
C THR A 3 14.59 -0.92 -0.61
N ILE A 4 15.41 -1.84 -1.12
CA ILE A 4 15.88 -2.98 -0.33
C ILE A 4 17.33 -3.34 -0.68
N VAL A 5 18.16 -3.60 0.32
CA VAL A 5 19.46 -4.26 0.15
C VAL A 5 19.26 -5.75 0.31
N ALA A 6 19.63 -6.51 -0.71
CA ALA A 6 19.47 -7.95 -0.72
C ALA A 6 20.62 -8.62 -1.46
N LYS A 7 20.82 -9.90 -1.16
CA LYS A 7 21.79 -10.77 -1.83
C LYS A 7 21.07 -11.64 -2.85
N LEU A 8 21.67 -11.79 -4.04
CA LEU A 8 21.20 -12.76 -5.03
C LEU A 8 21.44 -14.19 -4.53
N THR A 9 20.41 -15.03 -4.59
CA THR A 9 20.52 -16.46 -4.23
C THR A 9 20.80 -17.35 -5.43
N GLU A 10 20.77 -16.79 -6.63
CA GLU A 10 21.04 -17.45 -7.90
C GLU A 10 21.54 -16.42 -8.92
N GLN A 11 22.15 -16.88 -10.00
CA GLN A 11 22.42 -16.04 -11.16
C GLN A 11 21.10 -15.62 -11.83
N PRO A 12 20.92 -14.35 -12.24
CA PRO A 12 19.70 -13.94 -12.89
C PRO A 12 19.49 -14.58 -14.25
N VAL A 13 18.28 -15.10 -14.47
CA VAL A 13 17.90 -15.81 -15.68
C VAL A 13 17.23 -14.86 -16.67
N PRO A 14 17.83 -14.61 -17.86
CA PRO A 14 17.22 -13.80 -18.89
C PRO A 14 16.07 -14.53 -19.58
N LYS A 15 15.03 -13.79 -19.97
CA LYS A 15 13.88 -14.26 -20.76
C LYS A 15 13.34 -13.13 -21.64
N GLN A 16 12.84 -13.48 -22.81
CA GLN A 16 12.09 -12.56 -23.67
C GLN A 16 10.59 -12.82 -23.52
N ILE A 17 9.82 -11.79 -23.19
CA ILE A 17 8.36 -11.86 -23.00
C ILE A 17 7.69 -10.76 -23.82
N ASN A 18 6.92 -11.12 -24.84
CA ASN A 18 6.28 -10.15 -25.77
C ASN A 18 7.28 -9.10 -26.29
N ASP A 19 8.43 -9.58 -26.79
CA ASP A 19 9.55 -8.77 -27.29
C ASP A 19 10.25 -7.88 -26.26
N LEU A 20 9.85 -7.95 -24.99
CA LEU A 20 10.53 -7.27 -23.89
C LEU A 20 11.54 -8.21 -23.23
N GLN A 21 12.80 -7.80 -23.21
CA GLN A 21 13.84 -8.48 -22.44
C GLN A 21 13.58 -8.34 -20.94
N THR A 22 13.74 -9.44 -20.22
CA THR A 22 13.57 -9.54 -18.77
C THR A 22 14.70 -10.36 -18.18
N ALA A 23 15.07 -10.08 -16.93
CA ALA A 23 15.99 -10.90 -16.17
C ALA A 23 15.42 -11.07 -14.77
N SER A 24 15.36 -12.30 -14.28
CA SER A 24 14.78 -12.62 -12.97
C SER A 24 15.74 -13.39 -12.09
N ALA A 25 15.80 -13.05 -10.82
CA ALA A 25 16.51 -13.82 -9.80
C ALA A 25 15.74 -13.82 -8.49
N TYR A 26 15.94 -14.84 -7.67
CA TYR A 26 15.57 -14.81 -6.27
C TYR A 26 16.58 -14.00 -5.45
N ILE A 27 16.05 -13.13 -4.57
CA ILE A 27 16.85 -12.30 -3.66
C ILE A 27 16.48 -12.61 -2.21
N THR A 28 17.44 -12.51 -1.31
CA THR A 28 17.19 -12.58 0.14
C THR A 28 17.80 -11.38 0.85
N PHE A 29 17.01 -10.76 1.73
CA PHE A 29 17.48 -9.73 2.67
C PHE A 29 17.59 -10.27 4.11
N ASN A 30 17.09 -11.49 4.35
CA ASN A 30 17.23 -12.24 5.58
C ASN A 30 17.27 -13.74 5.23
N LYS A 31 18.37 -14.43 5.56
CA LYS A 31 18.59 -15.84 5.21
C LYS A 31 17.56 -16.81 5.81
N GLU A 32 16.88 -16.39 6.88
CA GLU A 32 15.82 -17.20 7.53
C GLU A 32 14.44 -16.99 6.88
N GLN A 33 14.34 -16.06 5.92
CA GLN A 33 13.09 -15.73 5.23
C GLN A 33 13.12 -16.22 3.77
N PRO A 34 11.95 -16.44 3.14
CA PRO A 34 11.88 -16.88 1.76
C PRO A 34 12.52 -15.86 0.83
N ALA A 35 13.24 -16.35 -0.17
CA ALA A 35 13.73 -15.49 -1.22
C ALA A 35 12.56 -14.93 -2.05
N ILE A 36 12.65 -13.66 -2.45
CA ILE A 36 11.63 -12.97 -3.23
C ILE A 36 12.08 -12.93 -4.68
N LYS A 37 11.24 -13.40 -5.60
CA LYS A 37 11.52 -13.28 -7.02
C LYS A 37 11.52 -11.81 -7.43
N THR A 38 12.62 -11.36 -8.01
CA THR A 38 12.81 -10.00 -8.49
C THR A 38 13.05 -10.02 -9.99
N THR A 39 12.30 -9.22 -10.74
CA THR A 39 12.39 -9.13 -12.20
C THR A 39 12.71 -7.71 -12.62
N PHE A 40 13.75 -7.56 -13.44
CA PHE A 40 14.06 -6.34 -14.19
C PHE A 40 13.64 -6.48 -15.65
N TYR A 41 13.41 -5.35 -16.31
CA TYR A 41 12.87 -5.26 -17.66
C TYR A 41 13.69 -4.30 -18.53
N GLY A 42 13.72 -4.53 -19.85
CA GLY A 42 14.40 -3.67 -20.82
C GLY A 42 15.90 -3.56 -20.54
N ASN A 43 16.49 -2.37 -20.69
CA ASN A 43 17.92 -2.16 -20.50
C ASN A 43 18.43 -2.62 -19.12
N LYS A 44 17.61 -2.48 -18.07
CA LYS A 44 18.01 -2.95 -16.74
C LYS A 44 18.08 -4.47 -16.64
N ALA A 45 17.36 -5.21 -17.48
CA ALA A 45 17.51 -6.66 -17.56
C ALA A 45 18.86 -7.06 -18.18
N GLU A 46 19.34 -6.31 -19.17
CA GLU A 46 20.64 -6.53 -19.81
C GLU A 46 21.79 -6.34 -18.82
N ASP A 47 21.72 -5.32 -17.96
CA ASP A 47 22.71 -5.13 -16.90
C ASP A 47 22.56 -6.21 -15.81
N PHE A 48 21.32 -6.56 -15.45
CA PHE A 48 21.05 -7.45 -14.32
C PHE A 48 21.44 -8.90 -14.60
N LYS A 49 21.29 -9.39 -15.83
CA LYS A 49 21.62 -10.78 -16.21
C LYS A 49 23.10 -11.13 -16.05
N GLU A 50 23.98 -10.13 -16.07
CA GLU A 50 25.44 -10.28 -15.94
C GLU A 50 25.90 -10.42 -14.48
N LEU A 51 25.00 -10.24 -13.50
CA LEU A 51 25.36 -10.39 -12.09
C LEU A 51 25.52 -11.86 -11.70
N GLU A 52 26.42 -12.12 -10.77
CA GLU A 52 26.65 -13.47 -10.24
C GLU A 52 25.83 -13.74 -8.97
N GLU A 53 25.61 -15.02 -8.68
CA GLU A 53 25.09 -15.45 -7.38
C GLU A 53 25.91 -14.81 -6.24
N ASN A 54 25.26 -14.53 -5.11
CA ASN A 54 25.88 -13.92 -3.93
C ASN A 54 26.23 -12.44 -4.06
N THR A 55 26.03 -11.82 -5.24
CA THR A 55 26.13 -10.37 -5.40
C THR A 55 25.12 -9.67 -4.49
N VAL A 56 25.58 -8.66 -3.75
CA VAL A 56 24.73 -7.80 -2.92
C VAL A 56 24.32 -6.58 -3.74
N VAL A 57 23.03 -6.30 -3.77
CA VAL A 57 22.42 -5.21 -4.55
C VAL A 57 21.49 -4.38 -3.69
N LEU A 58 21.53 -3.05 -3.88
CA LEU A 58 20.47 -2.15 -3.49
C LEU A 58 19.48 -2.09 -4.65
N ILE A 59 18.25 -2.52 -4.42
CA ILE A 59 17.18 -2.57 -5.42
C ILE A 59 16.15 -1.50 -5.08
N GLU A 60 15.78 -0.71 -6.08
CA GLU A 60 14.59 0.13 -6.06
C GLU A 60 13.52 -0.50 -6.96
N GLY A 61 12.27 -0.56 -6.49
CA GLY A 61 11.22 -1.19 -7.27
C GLY A 61 9.83 -1.06 -6.69
N THR A 62 8.98 -1.98 -7.12
CA THR A 62 7.60 -2.13 -6.65
C THR A 62 7.41 -3.53 -6.10
N LEU A 63 6.94 -3.63 -4.87
CA LEU A 63 6.47 -4.88 -4.29
C LEU A 63 5.09 -5.21 -4.86
N ASN A 64 4.89 -6.45 -5.30
CA ASN A 64 3.62 -6.96 -5.81
C ASN A 64 3.19 -8.21 -5.04
N MET A 65 1.90 -8.55 -5.17
CA MET A 65 1.29 -9.78 -4.67
C MET A 65 0.66 -10.53 -5.83
N ASP A 66 1.48 -11.34 -6.50
CA ASP A 66 1.04 -12.11 -7.66
C ASP A 66 0.26 -13.34 -7.22
N THR A 67 -0.75 -13.72 -8.01
CA THR A 67 -1.46 -14.99 -7.80
C THR A 67 -0.69 -16.08 -8.51
N VAL A 68 -0.27 -17.09 -7.78
CA VAL A 68 0.36 -18.30 -8.30
C VAL A 68 -0.54 -19.48 -7.98
N GLU A 69 -0.80 -20.32 -8.97
CA GLU A 69 -1.51 -21.59 -8.76
C GLU A 69 -0.51 -22.64 -8.26
N GLN A 70 -0.77 -23.18 -7.07
CA GLN A 70 0.04 -24.22 -6.46
C GLN A 70 -0.89 -25.24 -5.82
N ASN A 71 -0.74 -26.52 -6.18
CA ASN A 71 -1.56 -27.63 -5.67
C ASN A 71 -3.08 -27.38 -5.84
N ASN A 72 -3.51 -26.90 -7.02
CA ASN A 72 -4.89 -26.49 -7.34
C ASN A 72 -5.46 -25.41 -6.40
N GLN A 73 -4.59 -24.64 -5.73
CA GLN A 73 -4.97 -23.51 -4.89
C GLN A 73 -4.28 -22.23 -5.38
N ASN A 74 -5.07 -21.16 -5.47
CA ASN A 74 -4.54 -19.84 -5.73
C ASN A 74 -3.87 -19.30 -4.46
N ARG A 75 -2.56 -19.07 -4.53
CA ARG A 75 -1.77 -18.46 -3.46
C ARG A 75 -1.24 -17.11 -3.88
N LYS A 76 -1.19 -16.18 -2.93
CA LYS A 76 -0.52 -14.89 -3.14
C LYS A 76 0.95 -15.04 -2.81
N GLN A 77 1.80 -14.74 -3.76
CA GLN A 77 3.25 -14.77 -3.59
C GLN A 77 3.83 -13.37 -3.81
N PRO A 78 4.72 -12.90 -2.92
CA PRO A 78 5.37 -11.63 -3.12
C PRO A 78 6.37 -11.71 -4.28
N SER A 79 6.41 -10.64 -5.07
CA SER A 79 7.40 -10.45 -6.13
C SER A 79 7.82 -8.99 -6.20
N ILE A 80 8.98 -8.72 -6.78
CA ILE A 80 9.49 -7.37 -6.97
C ILE A 80 9.64 -7.09 -8.45
N SER A 81 9.00 -6.03 -8.92
CA SER A 81 9.34 -5.42 -10.21
C SER A 81 10.42 -4.37 -9.97
N GLY A 82 11.64 -4.68 -10.38
CA GLY A 82 12.80 -3.81 -10.26
C GLY A 82 12.70 -2.61 -11.19
N LYS A 83 13.02 -1.42 -10.67
CA LYS A 83 13.14 -0.16 -11.42
C LYS A 83 14.61 0.20 -11.62
N ASN A 84 15.41 0.08 -10.57
CA ASN A 84 16.85 0.30 -10.62
C ASN A 84 17.56 -0.61 -9.63
N PHE A 85 18.85 -0.85 -9.85
CA PHE A 85 19.70 -1.50 -8.87
C PHE A 85 21.12 -0.92 -8.91
N ILE A 86 21.81 -1.06 -7.79
CA ILE A 86 23.23 -0.73 -7.64
C ILE A 86 23.90 -1.93 -6.96
N VAL A 87 25.01 -2.40 -7.51
CA VAL A 87 25.85 -3.40 -6.84
C VAL A 87 26.55 -2.73 -5.67
N VAL A 88 26.41 -3.30 -4.47
CA VAL A 88 26.95 -2.73 -3.24
C VAL A 88 28.06 -3.65 -2.72
N LYS A 89 29.25 -3.08 -2.48
CA LYS A 89 30.40 -3.79 -1.90
C LYS A 89 30.65 -3.27 -0.49
N GLY A 90 30.91 -4.18 0.45
CA GLY A 90 31.34 -3.82 1.82
C GLY A 90 30.25 -3.27 2.75
N LEU A 91 28.96 -3.38 2.40
CA LEU A 91 27.88 -2.96 3.30
C LEU A 91 27.62 -4.03 4.36
N SER A 92 27.87 -3.71 5.63
CA SER A 92 27.50 -4.54 6.78
C SER A 92 26.14 -4.08 7.32
N GLY A 93 25.06 -4.47 6.66
CA GLY A 93 23.71 -4.15 7.13
C GLY A 93 22.61 -4.56 6.15
N THR A 94 21.39 -4.67 6.67
CA THR A 94 20.18 -4.89 5.88
C THR A 94 19.38 -3.59 5.82
N PHE A 95 18.98 -3.18 4.63
CA PHE A 95 18.07 -2.04 4.45
C PHE A 95 16.79 -2.54 3.78
N ASN A 96 15.64 -2.21 4.35
CA ASN A 96 14.33 -2.58 3.82
C ASN A 96 13.36 -1.46 4.18
N SER A 97 12.99 -0.67 3.16
CA SER A 97 12.06 0.44 3.28
C SER A 97 10.97 0.31 2.22
N LEU A 98 9.73 0.42 2.65
CA LEU A 98 8.55 0.28 1.82
C LEU A 98 7.61 1.46 2.07
N LYS A 99 7.22 2.13 0.99
CA LYS A 99 6.18 3.15 0.98
C LYS A 99 5.01 2.68 0.11
N LEU A 100 3.82 2.61 0.70
CA LEU A 100 2.58 2.22 0.02
C LEU A 100 1.58 3.36 0.10
N VAL A 101 0.79 3.54 -0.95
CA VAL A 101 -0.38 4.43 -0.93
C VAL A 101 -1.56 3.61 -1.42
N GLY A 102 -2.60 3.52 -0.62
CA GLY A 102 -3.72 2.63 -0.90
C GLY A 102 -4.97 2.96 -0.09
N ARG A 103 -6.06 2.27 -0.42
CA ARG A 103 -7.32 2.38 0.31
C ARG A 103 -7.48 1.24 1.29
N VAL A 104 -7.91 1.56 2.49
CA VAL A 104 -8.16 0.59 3.55
C VAL A 104 -9.37 -0.28 3.18
N GLY A 105 -9.25 -1.60 3.28
CA GLY A 105 -10.28 -2.55 2.85
C GLY A 105 -11.32 -2.90 3.90
N ALA A 106 -10.98 -2.71 5.18
CA ALA A 106 -11.81 -3.00 6.34
C ALA A 106 -11.39 -2.10 7.50
N ASP A 107 -12.29 -1.87 8.46
CA ASP A 107 -11.97 -1.08 9.64
C ASP A 107 -10.80 -1.73 10.44
N PRO A 108 -9.99 -0.93 11.15
CA PRO A 108 -8.85 -1.45 11.91
C PRO A 108 -9.24 -2.51 12.94
N ASP A 109 -8.57 -3.66 12.92
CA ASP A 109 -8.63 -4.69 13.98
C ASP A 109 -7.58 -4.35 15.06
N MET A 110 -8.02 -3.72 16.14
CA MET A 110 -7.18 -3.28 17.26
C MET A 110 -7.14 -4.32 18.38
N LYS A 111 -5.94 -4.61 18.89
CA LYS A 111 -5.71 -5.55 20.00
C LYS A 111 -4.74 -4.95 21.02
N TYR A 112 -5.08 -5.10 22.29
CA TYR A 112 -4.22 -4.77 23.42
C TYR A 112 -3.65 -6.07 24.01
N PHE A 113 -2.40 -6.00 24.47
CA PHE A 113 -1.71 -7.09 25.13
C PHE A 113 -1.52 -6.75 26.62
N ASP A 114 -1.42 -7.77 27.47
CA ASP A 114 -1.21 -7.59 28.92
C ASP A 114 0.09 -6.83 29.26
N THR A 115 1.03 -6.80 28.32
CA THR A 115 2.28 -6.03 28.41
C THR A 115 2.09 -4.51 28.27
N GLY A 116 0.86 -4.03 28.03
CA GLY A 116 0.54 -2.64 27.73
C GLY A 116 0.79 -2.23 26.27
N LYS A 117 1.33 -3.11 25.44
CA LYS A 117 1.48 -2.89 24.00
C LYS A 117 0.15 -3.06 23.29
N CYS A 118 0.03 -2.44 22.12
CA CYS A 118 -1.13 -2.62 21.25
C CYS A 118 -0.74 -2.74 19.77
N VAL A 119 -1.61 -3.36 19.00
CA VAL A 119 -1.45 -3.56 17.55
C VAL A 119 -2.76 -3.30 16.83
N ALA A 120 -2.69 -2.56 15.73
CA ALA A 120 -3.79 -2.40 14.79
C ALA A 120 -3.42 -3.08 13.47
N LYS A 121 -4.36 -3.85 12.91
CA LYS A 121 -4.21 -4.49 11.60
C LYS A 121 -5.21 -3.92 10.62
N ILE A 122 -4.72 -3.50 9.44
CA ILE A 122 -5.56 -3.01 8.35
C ILE A 122 -5.18 -3.70 7.03
N PRO A 123 -6.16 -4.21 6.25
CA PRO A 123 -5.90 -4.62 4.88
C PRO A 123 -5.84 -3.37 3.98
N LEU A 124 -4.81 -3.27 3.15
CA LEU A 124 -4.57 -2.13 2.26
C LEU A 124 -4.59 -2.55 0.80
N ALA A 125 -5.51 -1.99 0.02
CA ALA A 125 -5.58 -2.15 -1.42
C ALA A 125 -4.74 -1.08 -2.13
N VAL A 126 -3.67 -1.50 -2.80
CA VAL A 126 -2.77 -0.63 -3.56
C VAL A 126 -2.98 -0.89 -5.05
N ASN A 127 -3.38 0.15 -5.78
CA ASN A 127 -3.64 0.04 -7.21
C ASN A 127 -2.34 -0.23 -7.98
N LYS A 128 -2.42 -1.14 -8.97
CA LYS A 128 -1.34 -1.35 -9.93
C LYS A 128 -1.34 -0.23 -10.97
N ARG A 129 -0.20 -0.04 -11.64
CA ARG A 129 -0.06 0.98 -12.70
C ARG A 129 -1.02 0.75 -13.89
N LYS A 130 -1.38 -0.50 -14.17
CA LYS A 130 -2.33 -0.86 -15.23
C LYS A 130 -3.75 -0.60 -14.73
N LYS A 131 -4.51 0.23 -15.48
CA LYS A 131 -5.84 0.75 -15.11
C LYS A 131 -6.85 -0.33 -14.70
N ASP A 132 -6.83 -1.49 -15.38
CA ASP A 132 -7.79 -2.57 -15.14
C ASP A 132 -7.21 -3.75 -14.34
N ALA A 133 -6.00 -3.59 -13.80
CA ALA A 133 -5.39 -4.65 -13.00
C ALA A 133 -5.96 -4.63 -11.57
N LYS A 134 -6.28 -5.83 -11.07
CA LYS A 134 -6.70 -6.00 -9.66
C LYS A 134 -5.63 -5.43 -8.72
N PRO A 135 -6.04 -4.74 -7.63
CA PRO A 135 -5.09 -4.16 -6.69
C PRO A 135 -4.23 -5.24 -6.01
N ASN A 136 -3.02 -4.85 -5.61
CA ASN A 136 -2.23 -5.60 -4.65
C ASN A 136 -2.83 -5.39 -3.26
N TRP A 137 -3.04 -6.48 -2.54
CA TRP A 137 -3.53 -6.44 -1.16
C TRP A 137 -2.36 -6.68 -0.21
N PHE A 138 -2.18 -5.78 0.75
CA PHE A 138 -1.15 -5.89 1.78
C PHE A 138 -1.78 -5.87 3.15
N ASP A 139 -1.32 -6.74 4.03
CA ASP A 139 -1.68 -6.67 5.45
C ASP A 139 -0.70 -5.74 6.14
N ILE A 140 -1.21 -4.61 6.64
CA ILE A 140 -0.43 -3.63 7.37
C ILE A 140 -0.64 -3.87 8.86
N GLU A 141 0.47 -3.95 9.58
CA GLU A 141 0.51 -4.09 11.03
C GLU A 141 1.20 -2.86 11.63
N VAL A 142 0.51 -2.15 12.51
CA VAL A 142 0.97 -0.92 13.16
C VAL A 142 0.87 -1.11 14.66
N TRP A 143 1.79 -0.53 15.43
CA TRP A 143 1.88 -0.80 16.87
C TRP A 143 1.91 0.47 17.71
N ASP A 144 1.58 0.27 18.98
CA ASP A 144 1.67 1.26 20.04
C ASP A 144 0.92 2.55 19.64
N ARG A 145 1.54 3.72 19.82
CA ARG A 145 0.90 5.00 19.50
C ARG A 145 0.34 5.09 18.07
N GLN A 146 1.02 4.51 17.08
CA GLN A 146 0.53 4.51 15.69
C GLN A 146 -0.69 3.60 15.53
N ALA A 147 -0.77 2.50 16.29
CA ALA A 147 -1.94 1.63 16.29
C ALA A 147 -3.19 2.36 16.83
N GLU A 148 -3.04 3.10 17.93
CA GLU A 148 -4.12 3.90 18.50
C GLU A 148 -4.61 4.99 17.52
N ILE A 149 -3.68 5.69 16.87
CA ILE A 149 -4.02 6.68 15.83
C ILE A 149 -4.80 6.02 14.71
N VAL A 150 -4.33 4.89 14.19
CA VAL A 150 -5.05 4.18 13.12
C VAL A 150 -6.44 3.75 13.59
N SER A 151 -6.55 3.15 14.79
CA SER A 151 -7.83 2.71 15.32
C SER A 151 -8.84 3.84 15.51
N ASN A 152 -8.39 5.06 15.83
CA ASN A 152 -9.26 6.20 16.10
C ASN A 152 -9.65 7.00 14.86
N TYR A 153 -8.80 7.02 13.83
CA TYR A 153 -8.95 7.96 12.70
C TYR A 153 -9.03 7.31 11.31
N VAL A 154 -8.76 5.99 11.21
CA VAL A 154 -8.82 5.25 9.96
C VAL A 154 -10.06 4.36 9.95
N SER A 155 -10.80 4.39 8.85
CA SER A 155 -11.94 3.52 8.58
C SER A 155 -11.82 2.89 7.19
N LYS A 156 -12.64 1.89 6.90
CA LYS A 156 -12.76 1.28 5.58
C LYS A 156 -12.94 2.36 4.50
N GLY A 157 -12.20 2.22 3.41
CA GLY A 157 -12.22 3.11 2.25
C GLY A 157 -11.28 4.31 2.35
N LYS A 158 -10.78 4.64 3.56
CA LYS A 158 -9.84 5.75 3.78
C LYS A 158 -8.58 5.58 2.94
N LEU A 159 -8.15 6.65 2.27
CA LEU A 159 -6.89 6.69 1.56
C LEU A 159 -5.77 6.94 2.58
N VAL A 160 -4.78 6.07 2.61
CA VAL A 160 -3.65 6.19 3.52
C VAL A 160 -2.33 5.96 2.78
N GLU A 161 -1.30 6.64 3.26
CA GLU A 161 0.09 6.36 2.95
C GLU A 161 0.72 5.65 4.15
N VAL A 162 1.45 4.58 3.87
CA VAL A 162 2.13 3.75 4.86
C VAL A 162 3.61 3.73 4.52
N GLU A 163 4.43 4.20 5.44
CA GLU A 163 5.88 4.00 5.43
C GLU A 163 6.24 2.91 6.43
N GLY A 164 7.05 1.96 6.01
CA GLY A 164 7.29 0.75 6.79
C GLY A 164 8.37 -0.14 6.21
N ASN A 165 8.35 -1.40 6.61
CA ASN A 165 9.24 -2.43 6.09
C ASN A 165 8.50 -3.77 5.89
N ILE A 166 9.06 -4.60 5.02
CA ILE A 166 8.57 -5.97 4.80
C ILE A 166 8.94 -6.84 6.01
N GLN A 167 7.98 -7.60 6.53
CA GLN A 167 8.17 -8.62 7.54
C GLN A 167 7.51 -9.94 7.10
N TYR A 168 7.94 -11.05 7.69
CA TYR A 168 7.28 -12.34 7.51
C TYR A 168 6.76 -12.84 8.84
N ASP A 169 5.48 -13.19 8.88
CA ASP A 169 4.96 -14.07 9.93
C ASP A 169 5.26 -15.52 9.53
N VAL A 170 5.82 -16.28 10.46
CA VAL A 170 6.15 -17.70 10.30
C VAL A 170 5.37 -18.49 11.34
N TRP A 171 4.64 -19.50 10.93
CA TRP A 171 3.87 -20.36 11.84
C TRP A 171 3.73 -21.78 11.29
N ALA A 172 3.54 -22.76 12.16
CA ALA A 172 3.18 -24.12 11.74
C ALA A 172 1.68 -24.20 11.44
N ASP A 173 1.33 -24.76 10.29
CA ASP A 173 -0.05 -25.10 9.93
C ASP A 173 -0.62 -26.08 10.96
N LYS A 174 -1.73 -25.72 11.60
CA LYS A 174 -2.32 -26.53 12.68
C LYS A 174 -2.79 -27.92 12.21
N LYS A 175 -3.07 -28.09 10.92
CA LYS A 175 -3.58 -29.36 10.38
C LYS A 175 -2.46 -30.23 9.83
N THR A 176 -1.52 -29.63 9.08
CA THR A 176 -0.48 -30.39 8.39
C THR A 176 0.88 -30.37 9.10
N GLY A 177 1.07 -29.48 10.07
CA GLY A 177 2.39 -29.22 10.68
C GLY A 177 3.37 -28.49 9.76
N GLU A 178 3.00 -28.21 8.50
CA GLU A 178 3.86 -27.53 7.54
C GLU A 178 4.15 -26.10 7.98
N GLN A 179 5.41 -25.68 7.88
CA GLN A 179 5.76 -24.28 8.08
C GLN A 179 5.10 -23.42 6.99
N ARG A 180 4.33 -22.43 7.43
CA ARG A 180 3.72 -21.40 6.61
C ARG A 180 4.41 -20.08 6.87
N MET A 181 4.54 -19.30 5.82
CA MET A 181 5.09 -17.96 5.89
C MET A 181 4.18 -17.01 5.11
N LYS A 182 3.96 -15.83 5.66
CA LYS A 182 3.17 -14.78 4.99
C LYS A 182 3.85 -13.44 5.16
N LEU A 183 3.97 -12.74 4.04
CA LEU A 183 4.46 -11.37 4.05
C LEU A 183 3.41 -10.45 4.69
N LYS A 184 3.87 -9.62 5.61
CA LYS A 184 3.14 -8.46 6.14
C LYS A 184 4.00 -7.21 6.02
N VAL A 185 3.38 -6.05 6.16
CA VAL A 185 4.08 -4.77 6.21
C VAL A 185 3.99 -4.22 7.62
N ARG A 186 5.13 -4.01 8.27
CA ARG A 186 5.19 -3.28 9.53
C ARG A 186 5.16 -1.79 9.23
N GLY A 187 4.04 -1.14 9.49
CA GLY A 187 3.87 0.30 9.34
C GLY A 187 4.54 1.03 10.50
N ASN A 188 5.49 1.91 10.18
CA ASN A 188 6.19 2.74 11.15
C ASN A 188 5.59 4.15 11.21
N ASN A 189 5.04 4.63 10.09
CA ASN A 189 4.39 5.92 9.97
C ASN A 189 3.21 5.80 9.00
N ILE A 190 2.05 6.32 9.40
CA ILE A 190 0.84 6.31 8.59
C ILE A 190 0.29 7.72 8.48
N GLN A 191 0.09 8.15 7.23
CA GLN A 191 -0.52 9.43 6.90
C GLN A 191 -1.87 9.20 6.24
N MET A 192 -2.89 9.90 6.74
CA MET A 192 -4.23 9.82 6.21
C MET A 192 -4.45 10.91 5.19
N HIS A 193 -4.93 10.54 4.01
CA HIS A 193 -5.23 11.47 2.93
C HIS A 193 -6.73 11.72 2.87
N GLY A 194 -7.12 13.00 2.83
CA GLY A 194 -8.51 13.43 2.69
C GLY A 194 -9.23 13.58 4.04
N GLY A 195 -9.47 14.84 4.41
CA GLY A 195 -10.39 15.26 5.46
C GLY A 195 -11.22 16.42 4.93
N ARG A 196 -12.27 16.12 4.15
CA ARG A 196 -13.46 16.94 4.21
C ARG A 196 -14.39 16.23 5.18
N ASN A 197 -14.79 16.95 6.21
CA ASN A 197 -15.76 16.51 7.19
C ASN A 197 -17.04 16.06 6.47
N ASP A 198 -17.25 14.75 6.32
CA ASP A 198 -18.58 14.17 6.07
C ASP A 198 -19.39 14.19 7.38
N ASN A 199 -19.46 15.37 8.00
CA ASN A 199 -20.30 15.63 9.16
C ASN A 199 -21.04 16.96 9.00
N GLN A 200 -21.59 17.19 7.81
CA GLN A 200 -22.82 17.96 7.65
C GLN A 200 -23.95 17.00 7.31
N GLN A 201 -24.37 16.27 8.34
CA GLN A 201 -25.73 15.80 8.44
C GLN A 201 -26.61 17.04 8.57
N VAL A 202 -27.13 17.54 7.45
CA VAL A 202 -28.21 18.54 7.45
C VAL A 202 -29.51 17.77 7.62
N ASP A 203 -29.82 17.41 8.86
CA ASP A 203 -31.18 17.07 9.27
C ASP A 203 -31.96 18.38 9.43
N GLY A 204 -32.64 18.80 8.37
CA GLY A 204 -33.56 19.93 8.36
C GLY A 204 -34.98 19.44 8.09
N TYR A 205 -35.74 19.28 9.17
CA TYR A 205 -37.13 18.81 9.20
C TYR A 205 -38.06 19.56 8.24
N ASN A 206 -38.92 18.76 7.61
CA ASN A 206 -40.12 19.14 6.89
C ASN A 206 -41.12 19.78 7.88
N GLN A 207 -41.50 21.05 7.66
CA GLN A 207 -42.72 21.62 8.24
C GLN A 207 -43.61 22.15 7.12
N GLN A 208 -44.73 21.46 6.91
CA GLN A 208 -45.91 22.02 6.30
C GLN A 208 -46.40 23.19 7.15
N SER A 209 -46.65 24.33 6.52
CA SER A 209 -47.51 25.36 7.07
C SER A 209 -48.35 25.94 5.94
N THR A 210 -49.63 25.93 6.22
CA THR A 210 -50.80 26.36 5.45
C THR A 210 -50.70 27.85 5.12
N THR A 211 -50.97 28.23 3.86
CA THR A 211 -51.09 29.64 3.47
C THR A 211 -52.54 29.94 3.07
N GLN A 212 -53.21 30.72 3.92
CA GLN A 212 -54.45 31.42 3.62
C GLN A 212 -54.16 32.73 2.88
N GLU A 213 -55.07 33.12 1.99
CA GLU A 213 -55.09 34.38 1.23
C GLU A 213 -55.16 35.62 2.14
N SER A 214 -54.54 36.72 1.70
CA SER A 214 -55.16 38.06 1.60
C SER A 214 -54.22 39.08 0.92
N THR A 215 -54.58 39.45 -0.31
CA THR A 215 -54.71 40.81 -0.87
C THR A 215 -53.82 41.97 -0.37
N THR A 216 -53.11 42.64 -1.31
CA THR A 216 -53.36 44.04 -1.77
C THR A 216 -52.09 44.88 -2.06
N GLN A 217 -52.08 45.46 -3.27
CA GLN A 217 -51.51 46.73 -3.76
C GLN A 217 -50.01 46.94 -4.09
N GLU A 218 -49.85 47.18 -5.40
CA GLU A 218 -48.92 48.05 -6.14
C GLU A 218 -48.26 49.20 -5.40
N ALA A 219 -46.97 49.45 -5.69
CA ALA A 219 -46.51 50.71 -6.29
C ALA A 219 -45.07 50.60 -6.81
N SER A 220 -44.89 50.95 -8.08
CA SER A 220 -43.63 51.11 -8.81
C SER A 220 -42.83 52.32 -8.32
N GLN A 221 -41.49 52.28 -8.44
CA GLN A 221 -40.72 53.33 -9.12
C GLN A 221 -39.23 52.98 -9.26
N GLU A 222 -38.74 53.12 -10.50
CA GLU A 222 -37.34 53.19 -10.90
C GLU A 222 -36.61 54.34 -10.19
N VAL A 223 -35.29 54.25 -10.02
CA VAL A 223 -34.31 55.20 -10.61
C VAL A 223 -32.89 54.62 -10.49
N SER A 224 -32.20 54.75 -11.61
CA SER A 224 -30.84 54.35 -11.95
C SER A 224 -29.70 55.18 -11.33
N LYS A 225 -28.47 54.64 -11.49
CA LYS A 225 -27.16 55.30 -11.64
C LYS A 225 -26.28 55.47 -10.39
N GLU A 226 -25.35 54.51 -10.27
CA GLU A 226 -23.91 54.71 -10.50
C GLU A 226 -23.29 56.04 -10.03
N LYS A 227 -22.44 55.98 -9.00
CA LYS A 227 -21.30 56.87 -8.81
C LYS A 227 -20.22 56.21 -7.92
N ILE A 228 -19.15 55.75 -8.57
CA ILE A 228 -17.76 55.65 -8.04
C ILE A 228 -17.26 57.10 -7.80
N PRO A 229 -16.20 57.47 -7.03
CA PRO A 229 -15.15 56.73 -6.32
C PRO A 229 -14.88 57.27 -4.86
N PHE A 230 -13.94 56.74 -4.07
CA PHE A 230 -12.47 56.95 -4.07
C PHE A 230 -11.73 55.75 -3.51
#